data_AF-A0A7Z0S5T6-F1
#
_entry.id   AF-A0A7Z0S5T6-F1
#
_cell.length_a   1.000
_cell.length_b   1.000
_cell.length_c   1.000
_cell.angle_alpha   90.00
_cell.angle_beta   90.00
_cell.angle_gamma   90.00
#
_symmetry.space_group_name_H-M   'P 1'
#
loop_
_entity.id
_entity.type
_entity.pdbx_description
1 polymer ?
#
loop_
_entity_poly.entity_id
_entity_poly.type
_entity_poly.pdbx_seq_one_letter_code
_entity_poly.pdbx_strand_id
1 'polypeptide(L)' 'MRSAVHGSPCVRVCVLQDDVCRGCGRTLDEVVGWAVFDEAEKRAVWERIIDEGYPRYDP' A
#
# COMPACT_ATOMS: atom_id res chain seq x y z
N MET A 1 -0.47 5.34 -19.74
CA MET A 1 0.27 4.34 -18.93
C MET A 1 -0.32 4.32 -17.53
N ARG A 2 -1.35 3.51 -17.30
CA ARG A 2 -1.93 3.31 -15.97
C ARG A 2 -2.13 1.81 -15.82
N SER A 3 -1.13 1.11 -15.29
CA SER A 3 -1.32 -0.29 -14.94
C SER A 3 -0.42 -0.61 -13.75
N ALA A 4 -0.98 -0.43 -12.56
CA ALA A 4 -0.41 -0.92 -11.31
C ALA A 4 -1.49 -1.54 -10.41
N VAL A 5 -2.62 -1.99 -10.97
CA VAL A 5 -3.78 -2.40 -10.16
C VAL A 5 -3.84 -3.91 -9.88
N HIS A 6 -2.79 -4.68 -10.17
CA HIS A 6 -2.79 -6.14 -9.95
C HIS A 6 -1.66 -6.66 -9.04
N GLY A 7 -0.96 -5.78 -8.33
CA GLY A 7 0.19 -6.15 -7.47
C GLY A 7 0.11 -5.61 -6.04
N SER A 8 1.22 -5.71 -5.32
CA SER A 8 1.41 -5.02 -4.03
C SER A 8 1.48 -3.50 -4.26
N PRO A 9 0.94 -2.65 -3.36
CA PRO A 9 1.00 -1.19 -3.48
C PRO A 9 2.41 -0.58 -3.26
N CYS A 10 3.42 -1.42 -3.02
CA CYS A 10 4.77 -0.99 -2.70
C CYS A 10 5.44 -0.21 -3.84
N VAL A 11 5.85 1.03 -3.58
CA VAL A 11 6.68 1.86 -4.48
C VAL A 11 8.18 1.78 -4.19
N ARG A 12 8.60 0.92 -3.24
CA ARG A 12 9.99 0.71 -2.81
C ARG A 12 10.71 1.95 -2.25
N VAL A 13 9.96 2.98 -1.86
CA VAL A 13 10.46 4.16 -1.13
C VAL A 13 9.79 4.19 0.23
N CYS A 14 10.40 3.52 1.21
CA CYS A 14 9.80 3.39 2.54
C CYS A 14 10.20 4.57 3.42
N VAL A 15 9.20 5.32 3.88
CA VAL A 15 9.33 6.32 4.95
C VAL A 15 8.16 6.08 5.89
N LEU A 16 8.43 5.61 7.11
CA LEU A 16 7.41 5.37 8.12
C LEU A 16 7.18 6.63 8.94
N GLN A 17 5.93 6.96 9.16
CA GLN A 17 5.50 7.98 10.10
C GLN A 17 4.18 7.52 10.72
N ASP A 18 4.14 7.45 12.05
CA ASP A 18 2.98 6.95 12.81
C ASP A 18 2.53 5.56 12.31
N ASP A 19 3.51 4.66 12.12
CA ASP A 19 3.35 3.31 11.58
C ASP A 19 2.76 3.20 10.16
N VAL A 20 2.60 4.31 9.44
CA VAL A 20 2.14 4.34 8.05
C VAL A 20 3.30 4.67 7.11
N CYS A 21 3.46 3.88 6.05
CA CYS A 21 4.41 4.14 4.98
C CYS A 21 3.91 5.29 4.10
N ARG A 22 4.62 6.43 4.09
CA ARG A 22 4.29 7.62 3.29
C ARG A 22 4.49 7.45 1.78
N GLY A 23 5.09 6.35 1.33
CA GLY A 23 5.16 5.99 -0.09
C GLY A 23 3.93 5.22 -0.56
N CYS A 24 3.64 4.09 0.09
CA CYS A 24 2.58 3.17 -0.35
C CYS A 24 1.26 3.26 0.42
N GLY A 25 1.19 4.02 1.51
CA GLY A 25 -0.01 4.19 2.34
C GLY A 25 -0.33 3.03 3.28
N ARG A 26 0.39 1.92 3.21
CA ARG A 26 0.19 0.77 4.09
C ARG A 26 0.69 1.04 5.51
N THR A 27 0.01 0.47 6.50
CA THR A 27 0.54 0.35 7.87
C THR A 27 1.71 -0.63 7.92
N LEU A 28 2.52 -0.59 8.97
CA LEU A 28 3.61 -1.55 9.15
C LEU A 28 3.11 -3.00 9.20
N ASP A 29 1.99 -3.24 9.89
CA ASP A 29 1.36 -4.57 9.97
C ASP A 29 0.91 -5.07 8.60
N GLU A 30 0.29 -4.22 7.79
CA GLU A 30 -0.10 -4.55 6.41
C GLU A 30 1.12 -4.79 5.52
N VAL A 31 2.25 -4.12 5.76
CA VAL A 31 3.50 -4.37 5.04
C VAL A 31 4.05 -5.76 5.35
N VAL A 32 4.10 -6.14 6.63
CA VAL A 32 4.63 -7.44 7.09
C VAL A 32 3.67 -8.58 6.74
N GLY A 33 2.37 -8.38 6.91
CA GLY A 33 1.33 -9.39 6.69
C GLY A 33 0.95 -9.61 5.23
N TRP A 34 1.36 -8.73 4.31
CA TRP A 34 0.89 -8.72 2.92
C TRP A 34 0.94 -10.08 2.22
N ALA A 35 2.00 -10.86 2.45
CA ALA A 35 2.21 -12.14 1.78
C ALA A 35 1.18 -13.21 2.18
N VAL A 36 0.58 -13.08 3.36
CA VAL A 36 -0.38 -14.05 3.92
C VAL A 36 -1.82 -13.53 3.92
N PHE A 37 -2.04 -12.27 3.57
CA PHE A 37 -3.38 -11.72 3.44
C PHE A 37 -4.16 -12.44 2.33
N ASP A 38 -5.43 -12.69 2.59
CA ASP A 38 -6.37 -13.14 1.58
C ASP A 38 -6.78 -11.99 0.63
N GLU A 39 -7.58 -12.30 -0.39
CA GLU A 39 -7.99 -11.32 -1.38
C GLU A 39 -8.96 -10.26 -0.84
N ALA A 40 -9.71 -10.57 0.22
CA ALA A 40 -10.59 -9.60 0.87
C ALA A 40 -9.78 -8.61 1.71
N GLU A 41 -8.80 -9.09 2.47
CA GLU A 41 -7.86 -8.27 3.24
C GLU A 41 -7.05 -7.34 2.33
N LYS A 42 -6.46 -7.88 1.25
CA LYS A 42 -5.74 -7.06 0.26
C LYS A 42 -6.63 -6.00 -0.39
N ARG A 43 -7.89 -6.34 -0.68
CA ARG A 43 -8.85 -5.39 -1.26
C ARG A 43 -9.17 -4.26 -0.28
N ALA A 44 -9.40 -4.57 0.99
CA ALA A 44 -9.67 -3.57 2.02
C ALA A 44 -8.50 -2.58 2.16
N VAL A 45 -7.25 -3.08 2.15
CA VAL A 45 -6.06 -2.23 2.15
C VAL A 45 -6.04 -1.32 0.92
N TRP A 46 -6.28 -1.86 -0.27
CA TRP A 46 -6.30 -1.08 -1.51
C TRP A 46 -7.36 0.02 -1.50
N GLU A 47 -8.59 -0.30 -1.08
CA GLU A 47 -9.69 0.67 -0.98
C GLU A 47 -9.30 1.82 -0.05
N ARG A 48 -8.79 1.50 1.14
CA ARG A 48 -8.34 2.48 2.14
C ARG A 48 -7.25 3.40 1.59
N ILE A 49 -6.16 2.83 1.06
CA ILE A 49 -5.00 3.63 0.61
C ILE A 49 -5.31 4.48 -0.62
N ILE A 50 -6.21 4.02 -1.50
CA ILE A 50 -6.64 4.80 -2.68
C ILE A 50 -7.46 6.01 -2.23
N ASP A 51 -8.37 5.84 -1.26
CA ASP A 51 -9.16 6.94 -0.69
C ASP A 51 -8.26 7.99 -0.02
N GLU A 52 -7.18 7.55 0.63
CA GLU A 52 -6.15 8.40 1.24
C GLU A 52 -5.17 9.05 0.23
N GLY A 53 -5.26 8.71 -1.07
CA GLY A 53 -4.43 9.28 -2.13
C GLY A 53 -3.04 8.64 -2.31
N TYR A 54 -2.91 7.35 -1.99
CA TYR A 54 -1.72 6.53 -2.23
C TYR A 54 -1.93 5.55 -3.40
N PRO A 55 -0.85 4.91 -3.91
CA PRO A 55 0.55 5.21 -3.64
C PRO A 55 0.95 6.59 -4.16
N ARG A 56 1.76 7.31 -3.38
CA ARG A 56 2.36 8.56 -3.82
C ARG A 56 3.65 8.20 -4.55
N TYR A 57 3.56 8.18 -5.88
CA TYR A 57 4.74 8.03 -6.73
C TYR A 57 5.45 9.37 -6.82
N ASP A 58 6.62 9.47 -6.20
CA ASP A 58 7.60 10.51 -6.49
C ASP A 58 8.56 9.94 -7.55
N PRO A 59 8.60 10.47 -8.79
CA PRO A 59 9.41 9.92 -9.88
C PRO A 59 10.90 9.83 -9.64
#